data_AF-A0ABD3APA9-F1
#
_entry.id   AF-A0ABD3APA9-F1
#
_cell.length_a   1.000
_cell.length_b   1.000
_cell.length_c   1.000
_cell.angle_alpha   90.00
_cell.angle_beta   90.00
_cell.angle_gamma   90.00
#
_symmetry.space_group_name_H-M   'P 1'
#
loop_
_entity.id
_entity.type
_entity.pdbx_description
1 polymer ?
#
loop_
_entity_poly.entity_id
_entity_poly.type
_entity_poly.pdbx_seq_one_letter_code
_entity_poly.pdbx_strand_id
1 'polypeptide(L)'
;MPKVSKEQVEKLKKTANNQRTFSRYEVVSAHLWKCISMARGLKPEQETVLYVHVDFRNRLKPPMPQNYFGNGVIAVPVRAIVGDIVSKSLGLVSSKIREAMENVKDEYVKSYLVCLKNVQDVSSSRPFYTVGSSQGLFFGNPNLTIIS
;
A
#
# COMPACT_ATOMS: atom_id res chain seq x y z
N MET A 1 -3.76 9.26 15.92
CA MET A 1 -4.07 7.96 15.27
C MET A 1 -4.47 6.96 16.34
N PRO A 2 -5.51 6.13 16.13
CA PRO A 2 -5.85 5.07 17.08
C PRO A 2 -4.67 4.11 17.20
N LYS A 3 -4.23 3.85 18.44
CA LYS A 3 -3.11 2.96 18.75
C LYS A 3 -3.60 1.52 18.68
N VAL A 4 -3.06 0.72 17.77
CA VAL A 4 -3.31 -0.72 17.73
C VAL A 4 -2.37 -1.40 18.73
N SER A 5 -2.93 -2.02 19.77
CA SER A 5 -2.16 -2.76 20.78
C SER A 5 -1.56 -4.05 20.23
N LYS A 6 -0.53 -4.57 20.91
CA LYS A 6 0.10 -5.85 20.55
C LYS A 6 -0.91 -7.01 20.56
N GLU A 7 -1.81 -7.02 21.54
CA GLU A 7 -2.87 -8.04 21.65
C GLU A 7 -3.84 -7.99 20.47
N GLN A 8 -4.27 -6.79 20.07
CA GLN A 8 -5.13 -6.61 18.91
C GLN A 8 -4.44 -7.08 17.62
N VAL A 9 -3.15 -6.76 17.45
CA VAL A 9 -2.37 -7.26 16.31
C VAL A 9 -2.31 -8.78 16.30
N GLU A 10 -2.00 -9.43 17.43
CA GLU A 10 -1.90 -10.88 17.47
C GLU A 10 -3.26 -11.55 17.24
N LYS A 11 -4.36 -10.94 17.70
CA LYS A 11 -5.71 -11.37 17.36
C LYS A 11 -5.95 -11.31 15.85
N LEU A 12 -5.63 -10.19 15.21
CA LEU A 12 -5.77 -10.04 13.76
C LEU A 12 -4.90 -11.05 12.99
N LYS A 13 -3.66 -11.27 13.43
CA LYS A 13 -2.78 -12.27 12.82
C LYS A 13 -3.37 -13.67 12.93
N LYS A 14 -3.92 -14.06 14.10
CA LYS A 14 -4.61 -15.34 14.25
C LYS A 14 -5.80 -15.46 13.31
N THR A 15 -6.59 -14.40 13.14
CA THR A 15 -7.73 -14.38 12.19
C THR A 15 -7.30 -14.49 10.74
N ALA A 16 -6.17 -13.90 10.35
CA ALA A 16 -5.65 -13.94 8.98
C ALA A 16 -4.93 -15.27 8.66
N ASN A 17 -4.22 -15.84 9.64
CA ASN A 17 -3.25 -16.92 9.44
C ASN A 17 -3.88 -18.32 9.57
N ASN A 18 -4.92 -18.63 8.79
CA ASN A 18 -5.52 -19.97 8.79
C ASN A 18 -4.73 -20.97 7.91
N GLN A 19 -4.02 -20.50 6.88
CA GLN A 19 -3.28 -21.35 5.93
C GLN A 19 -1.91 -20.78 5.52
N ARG A 20 -1.71 -19.46 5.66
CA ARG A 20 -0.46 -18.75 5.32
C ARG A 20 -0.16 -17.74 6.41
N THR A 21 1.10 -17.56 6.78
CA THR A 21 1.50 -16.56 7.78
C THR A 21 1.68 -15.19 7.14
N PHE A 22 0.96 -14.19 7.64
CA PHE A 22 1.04 -12.80 7.21
C PHE A 22 1.82 -11.93 8.19
N SER A 23 2.51 -10.93 7.65
CA SER A 23 3.25 -9.93 8.42
C SER A 23 2.28 -9.00 9.15
N ARG A 24 2.79 -8.31 10.18
CA ARG A 24 2.04 -7.30 10.92
C ARG A 24 1.49 -6.22 9.99
N TYR A 25 2.31 -5.77 9.05
CA TYR A 25 1.97 -4.73 8.09
C TYR A 25 0.83 -5.17 7.18
N GLU A 26 0.92 -6.37 6.60
CA GLU A 26 -0.10 -6.91 5.69
C GLU A 26 -1.46 -7.04 6.39
N VAL A 27 -1.47 -7.63 7.59
CA VAL A 27 -2.70 -7.89 8.34
C VAL A 27 -3.36 -6.60 8.82
N VAL A 28 -2.57 -5.66 9.38
CA VAL A 28 -3.11 -4.38 9.85
C VAL A 28 -3.60 -3.54 8.67
N SER A 29 -2.87 -3.51 7.57
CA SER A 29 -3.26 -2.77 6.36
C SER A 29 -4.55 -3.33 5.75
N ALA A 30 -4.67 -4.65 5.65
CA ALA A 30 -5.88 -5.32 5.19
C ALA A 30 -7.08 -5.02 6.09
N HIS A 31 -6.87 -5.06 7.41
CA HIS A 31 -7.93 -4.76 8.38
C HIS A 31 -8.40 -3.30 8.28
N LEU A 32 -7.47 -2.34 8.20
CA LEU A 32 -7.80 -0.93 8.04
C LEU A 32 -8.54 -0.66 6.73
N TRP A 33 -8.07 -1.24 5.62
CA TRP A 33 -8.73 -1.08 4.33
C TRP A 33 -10.17 -1.59 4.36
N LYS A 34 -10.40 -2.75 4.99
CA LYS A 34 -11.74 -3.31 5.21
C LYS A 34 -12.60 -2.41 6.08
N CYS A 35 -12.11 -1.99 7.25
CA CYS A 35 -12.83 -1.10 8.17
C CYS A 35 -13.20 0.23 7.52
N ILE A 36 -12.27 0.87 6.80
CA ILE A 36 -12.53 2.15 6.14
C ILE A 36 -13.51 1.99 4.98
N SER A 37 -13.44 0.89 4.22
CA SER A 37 -14.39 0.61 3.14
C SER A 37 -15.82 0.47 3.67
N MET A 38 -15.98 -0.23 4.80
CA MET A 38 -17.28 -0.35 5.49
C MET A 38 -17.75 0.98 6.07
N ALA A 39 -16.87 1.71 6.78
CA ALA A 39 -17.22 2.97 7.43
C ALA A 39 -17.60 4.08 6.44
N ARG A 40 -17.04 4.06 5.23
CA ARG A 40 -17.37 4.99 4.15
C ARG A 40 -18.69 4.67 3.44
N GLY A 41 -19.32 3.52 3.73
CA GLY A 41 -20.56 3.10 3.06
C GLY A 41 -20.43 3.00 1.53
N LEU A 42 -19.25 2.57 1.05
CA LEU A 42 -18.97 2.52 -0.38
C LEU A 42 -19.85 1.49 -1.09
N LYS A 43 -20.17 1.75 -2.36
CA LYS A 43 -20.94 0.82 -3.18
C LYS A 43 -20.15 -0.48 -3.39
N PRO A 44 -20.77 -1.66 -3.25
CA PRO A 44 -20.06 -2.94 -3.42
C PRO A 44 -19.34 -3.07 -4.76
N GLU A 45 -19.83 -2.43 -5.83
CA GLU A 45 -19.29 -2.52 -7.20
C GLU A 45 -18.15 -1.52 -7.47
N GLN A 46 -17.92 -0.58 -6.55
CA GLN A 46 -16.91 0.47 -6.73
C GLN A 46 -15.50 -0.10 -6.55
N GLU A 47 -14.54 0.36 -7.38
CA GLU A 47 -13.12 0.07 -7.17
C GLU A 47 -12.54 0.95 -6.06
N THR A 48 -11.69 0.35 -5.22
CA THR A 48 -10.84 1.01 -4.24
C THR A 48 -9.38 0.60 -4.41
N VAL A 49 -8.47 1.53 -4.16
CA VAL A 49 -7.03 1.33 -4.25
C VAL A 49 -6.37 1.60 -2.91
N LEU A 50 -5.62 0.62 -2.41
CA LEU A 50 -4.70 0.80 -1.29
C LEU A 50 -3.28 0.96 -1.83
N TYR A 51 -2.68 2.12 -1.61
CA TYR A 51 -1.27 2.38 -1.92
C TYR A 51 -0.39 1.91 -0.76
N VAL A 52 0.47 0.93 -1.03
CA VAL A 52 1.46 0.40 -0.09
C VAL A 52 2.86 0.83 -0.50
N HIS A 53 3.70 1.18 0.47
CA HIS A 53 5.07 1.59 0.18
C HIS A 53 6.02 0.39 0.28
N VAL A 54 6.84 0.21 -0.74
CA VAL A 54 7.81 -0.88 -0.82
C VAL A 54 9.22 -0.31 -0.89
N ASP A 55 10.06 -0.69 0.07
CA ASP A 55 11.50 -0.45 -0.02
C ASP A 55 12.11 -1.36 -1.10
N PHE A 56 12.73 -0.72 -2.11
CA PHE A 56 13.34 -1.39 -3.24
C PHE A 56 14.87 -1.39 -3.22
N ARG A 57 15.52 -0.83 -2.19
CA ARG A 57 17.00 -0.74 -2.08
C ARG A 57 17.68 -2.09 -2.29
N ASN A 58 17.16 -3.12 -1.63
CA ASN A 58 17.69 -4.48 -1.71
C ASN A 58 17.09 -5.31 -2.86
N ARG A 59 16.20 -4.73 -3.66
CA ARG A 59 15.47 -5.44 -4.73
C ARG A 59 16.04 -5.20 -6.12
N LEU A 60 16.87 -4.17 -6.27
CA LEU A 60 17.64 -3.90 -7.47
C LEU A 60 18.79 -4.91 -7.63
N LYS A 61 19.22 -5.10 -8.87
CA LYS A 61 20.39 -5.89 -9.25
C LYS A 61 21.34 -5.03 -10.10
N PRO A 62 22.49 -4.59 -9.54
CA PRO A 62 22.93 -4.78 -8.14
C PRO A 62 22.08 -4.00 -7.12
N PRO A 63 22.03 -4.41 -5.83
CA PRO A 63 21.32 -3.66 -4.80
C PRO A 63 21.96 -2.29 -4.57
N MET A 64 21.18 -1.35 -4.03
CA MET A 64 21.71 -0.02 -3.69
C MET A 64 22.81 -0.10 -2.61
N PRO A 65 23.74 0.86 -2.58
CA PRO A 65 24.71 0.97 -1.50
C PRO A 65 24.02 1.01 -0.13
N GLN A 66 24.59 0.31 0.86
CA GLN A 66 24.03 0.25 2.21
C GLN A 66 23.90 1.64 2.86
N ASN A 67 24.78 2.58 2.47
CA ASN A 67 24.81 3.96 2.92
C ASN A 67 24.08 4.93 1.96
N TYR A 68 23.23 4.43 1.06
CA TYR A 68 22.47 5.29 0.15
C TYR A 68 21.55 6.24 0.93
N PHE A 69 21.85 7.53 0.86
CA PHE A 69 21.11 8.61 1.51
C PHE A 69 20.18 9.31 0.53
N GLY A 70 19.09 8.62 0.16
CA GLY A 70 18.06 9.14 -0.72
C GLY A 70 16.75 8.35 -0.60
N ASN A 71 15.73 8.73 -1.38
CA ASN A 71 14.46 8.00 -1.40
C ASN A 71 14.62 6.68 -2.17
N GLY A 72 14.26 5.57 -1.52
CA GLY A 72 14.32 4.21 -2.06
C GLY A 72 13.02 3.46 -1.85
N VAL A 73 11.89 4.16 -1.90
CA VAL A 73 10.55 3.57 -1.73
C VAL A 73 9.66 3.85 -2.94
N ILE A 74 8.82 2.90 -3.32
CA ILE A 74 7.82 3.05 -4.38
C ILE A 74 6.44 2.85 -3.78
N ALA A 75 5.49 3.72 -4.12
CA ALA A 75 4.08 3.52 -3.82
C ALA A 75 3.47 2.57 -4.86
N VAL A 76 3.01 1.41 -4.41
CA VAL A 76 2.42 0.36 -5.24
C VAL A 76 0.91 0.34 -5.05
N PRO A 77 0.12 0.44 -6.13
CA PRO A 77 -1.33 0.36 -6.03
C PRO A 77 -1.80 -1.10 -5.87
N VAL A 78 -2.55 -1.37 -4.80
CA VAL A 78 -3.32 -2.61 -4.61
C VAL A 78 -4.78 -2.30 -4.92
N ARG A 79 -5.26 -2.69 -6.10
CA ARG A 79 -6.64 -2.41 -6.55
C ARG A 79 -7.58 -3.53 -6.14
N ALA A 80 -8.81 -3.23 -5.74
CA ALA A 80 -9.86 -4.23 -5.49
C ALA A 80 -11.25 -3.62 -5.57
N ILE A 81 -12.26 -4.47 -5.76
CA ILE A 81 -13.67 -4.08 -5.63
C ILE A 81 -14.04 -4.03 -4.15
N VAL A 82 -14.83 -3.04 -3.73
CA VAL A 82 -15.24 -2.86 -2.33
C VAL A 82 -15.94 -4.11 -1.79
N GLY A 83 -16.86 -4.69 -2.57
CA GLY A 83 -17.58 -5.91 -2.20
C GLY A 83 -16.64 -7.07 -1.91
N ASP A 84 -15.54 -7.20 -2.66
CA ASP A 84 -14.50 -8.18 -2.42
C ASP A 84 -13.75 -7.92 -1.11
N ILE A 85 -13.36 -6.67 -0.84
CA ILE A 85 -12.64 -6.31 0.38
C ILE A 85 -13.51 -6.57 1.63
N VAL A 86 -14.80 -6.22 1.56
CA VAL A 86 -15.74 -6.37 2.67
C VAL A 86 -16.20 -7.82 2.87
N SER A 87 -16.35 -8.62 1.81
CA SER A 87 -16.80 -10.01 1.93
C SER A 87 -15.68 -11.02 2.21
N LYS A 88 -14.48 -10.85 1.62
CA LYS A 88 -13.39 -11.84 1.73
C LYS A 88 -12.76 -11.89 3.12
N SER A 89 -12.17 -13.04 3.44
CA SER A 89 -11.45 -13.22 4.71
C SER A 89 -10.26 -12.27 4.83
N LEU A 90 -9.86 -11.95 6.07
CA LEU A 90 -8.72 -11.07 6.31
C LEU A 90 -7.43 -11.61 5.69
N GLY A 91 -7.26 -12.94 5.66
CA GLY A 91 -6.13 -13.60 5.01
C GLY A 91 -6.09 -13.39 3.49
N LEU A 92 -7.23 -13.46 2.80
CA LEU A 92 -7.30 -13.22 1.36
C LEU A 92 -6.97 -11.76 1.00
N VAL A 93 -7.49 -10.81 1.77
CA VAL A 93 -7.15 -9.39 1.58
C VAL A 93 -5.66 -9.15 1.88
N SER A 94 -5.11 -9.81 2.90
CA SER A 94 -3.67 -9.75 3.23
C SER A 94 -2.79 -10.35 2.13
N SER A 95 -3.23 -11.45 1.49
CA SER A 95 -2.52 -12.07 0.35
C SER A 95 -2.42 -11.10 -0.82
N LYS A 96 -3.49 -10.37 -1.13
CA LYS A 96 -3.47 -9.39 -2.22
C LYS A 96 -2.43 -8.28 -2.01
N ILE A 97 -2.29 -7.82 -0.77
CA ILE A 97 -1.26 -6.85 -0.39
C ILE A 97 0.13 -7.45 -0.57
N ARG A 98 0.34 -8.67 -0.06
CA ARG A 98 1.61 -9.39 -0.21
C ARG A 98 2.00 -9.58 -1.66
N GLU A 99 1.09 -10.07 -2.51
CA GLU A 99 1.33 -10.32 -3.93
C GLU A 99 1.78 -9.05 -4.65
N ALA A 100 1.11 -7.92 -4.39
CA ALA A 100 1.51 -6.63 -4.94
C ALA A 100 2.92 -6.22 -4.46
N MET A 101 3.23 -6.44 -3.18
CA MET A 101 4.56 -6.16 -2.64
C MET A 101 5.64 -7.09 -3.22
N GLU A 102 5.37 -8.39 -3.39
CA GLU A 102 6.31 -9.40 -3.93
C GLU A 102 6.59 -9.19 -5.42
N ASN A 103 5.67 -8.57 -6.15
CA ASN A 103 5.84 -8.22 -7.57
C ASN A 103 6.85 -7.08 -7.82
N VAL A 104 7.16 -6.27 -6.81
CA VAL A 104 8.19 -5.23 -6.92
C VAL A 104 9.56 -5.91 -6.92
N LYS A 105 10.07 -6.26 -8.10
CA LYS A 105 11.41 -6.83 -8.32
C LYS A 105 12.24 -5.87 -9.17
N ASP A 106 13.51 -6.22 -9.42
CA ASP A 106 14.46 -5.41 -10.19
C ASP A 106 13.88 -4.81 -11.48
N GLU A 107 13.25 -5.63 -12.33
CA GLU A 107 12.65 -5.20 -13.59
C GLU A 107 11.48 -4.23 -13.39
N TYR A 108 10.64 -4.48 -12.40
CA TYR A 108 9.53 -3.58 -12.05
C TYR A 108 10.06 -2.20 -11.63
N VAL A 109 11.08 -2.18 -10.78
CA VAL A 109 11.70 -0.95 -10.30
C VAL A 109 12.36 -0.19 -11.45
N LYS A 110 13.12 -0.86 -12.31
CA LYS A 110 13.75 -0.25 -13.48
C LYS A 110 12.71 0.33 -14.44
N SER A 111 11.64 -0.41 -14.73
CA SER A 111 10.52 0.06 -15.55
C SER A 111 9.85 1.29 -14.95
N TYR A 112 9.59 1.28 -13.64
CA TYR A 112 9.04 2.42 -12.92
C TYR A 112 9.94 3.67 -13.03
N LEU A 113 11.26 3.52 -12.86
CA LEU A 113 12.22 4.63 -12.99
C LEU A 113 12.25 5.19 -14.42
N VAL A 114 12.17 4.33 -15.44
CA VAL A 114 12.06 4.76 -16.85
C VAL A 114 10.76 5.54 -17.07
N CYS A 115 9.64 5.04 -16.56
CA CYS A 115 8.36 5.73 -16.62
C CYS A 115 8.46 7.12 -15.99
N LEU A 116 8.98 7.21 -14.75
CA LEU A 116 9.16 8.48 -14.04
C LEU A 116 10.04 9.47 -14.80
N LYS A 117 11.13 9.01 -15.42
CA LYS A 117 12.02 9.87 -16.21
C LYS A 117 11.30 10.52 -17.41
N ASN A 118 10.27 9.86 -17.93
CA ASN A 118 9.50 10.31 -19.09
C ASN A 118 8.25 11.12 -18.71
N VAL A 119 7.95 11.29 -17.42
CA VAL A 119 6.85 12.14 -16.97
C VAL A 119 7.22 13.61 -17.19
N GLN A 120 6.51 14.29 -18.09
CA GLN A 120 6.76 15.70 -18.40
C GLN A 120 6.37 16.63 -17.25
N ASP A 121 5.28 16.31 -16.55
CA ASP A 121 4.80 17.07 -15.39
C ASP A 121 4.75 16.19 -14.14
N VAL A 122 5.68 16.45 -13.23
CA VAL A 122 5.79 15.74 -11.94
C VAL A 122 5.04 16.45 -10.81
N SER A 123 4.27 17.50 -11.10
CA SER A 123 3.53 18.27 -10.08
C SER A 123 2.57 17.39 -9.28
N SER A 124 1.90 16.44 -9.95
CA SER A 124 1.05 15.42 -9.30
C SER A 124 1.82 14.47 -8.37
N SER A 125 3.14 14.36 -8.54
CA SER A 125 4.04 13.52 -7.72
C SER A 125 4.73 14.30 -6.60
N ARG A 126 4.46 15.61 -6.42
CA ARG A 126 5.08 16.49 -5.42
C ARG A 126 4.09 16.90 -4.31
N PRO A 127 3.79 16.00 -3.35
CA PRO A 127 2.79 16.25 -2.30
C PRO A 127 3.11 17.37 -1.30
N PHE A 128 4.39 17.71 -1.13
CA PHE A 128 4.86 18.57 -0.03
C PHE A 128 5.38 19.94 -0.50
N TYR A 129 5.37 20.23 -1.81
CA TYR A 129 5.94 21.46 -2.36
C TYR A 129 4.91 22.49 -2.80
N THR A 130 3.65 22.32 -2.42
CA THR A 130 2.61 23.33 -2.64
C THR A 130 2.39 24.14 -1.35
N VAL A 131 3.35 25.02 -1.04
CA VAL A 131 3.06 26.16 -0.16
C VAL A 131 1.89 26.91 -0.80
N GLY A 132 0.68 26.74 -0.27
CA GLY A 132 -0.57 27.33 -0.80
C GLY A 132 -1.61 26.37 -1.39
N SER A 133 -1.39 25.04 -1.44
CA SER A 133 -2.44 24.08 -1.80
C SER A 133 -3.01 23.42 -0.55
N SER A 134 -4.34 23.44 -0.39
CA SER A 134 -5.07 22.70 0.64
C SER A 134 -5.17 21.19 0.35
N GLN A 135 -4.51 20.69 -0.69
CA GLN A 135 -4.55 19.28 -1.08
C GLN A 135 -3.16 18.65 -0.96
N GLY A 136 -2.94 17.90 0.12
CA GLY A 136 -1.89 16.87 0.15
C GLY A 136 -2.19 15.75 -0.85
N LEU A 137 -1.46 14.62 -0.80
CA LEU A 137 -1.75 13.41 -1.59
C LEU A 137 -3.17 12.91 -1.31
N PHE A 138 -4.14 13.41 -2.06
CA PHE A 138 -5.49 12.91 -2.09
C PHE A 138 -5.59 12.02 -3.31
N PHE A 139 -5.37 10.72 -3.12
CA PHE A 139 -5.57 9.72 -4.16
C PHE A 139 -7.05 9.55 -4.57
N GLY A 140 -7.95 10.42 -4.12
CA GLY A 140 -9.39 10.31 -4.28
C GLY A 140 -10.05 9.45 -3.20
N ASN A 141 -11.32 9.73 -2.88
CA ASN A 141 -12.21 8.73 -2.26
C ASN A 141 -12.58 7.74 -3.39
N PRO A 142 -12.36 6.43 -3.26
CA PRO A 142 -12.23 5.61 -2.05
C PRO A 142 -10.84 5.08 -1.74
N ASN A 143 -9.80 5.75 -2.23
CA ASN A 143 -8.44 5.27 -2.14
C ASN A 143 -7.82 5.60 -0.78
N LEU A 144 -6.77 4.85 -0.43
CA LEU A 144 -6.09 4.92 0.85
C LEU A 144 -4.59 4.75 0.65
N THR A 145 -3.81 5.32 1.57
CA THR A 145 -2.37 5.14 1.61
C THR A 145 -1.96 4.72 3.00
N ILE A 146 -1.14 3.68 3.07
CA ILE A 146 -0.53 3.24 4.33
C ILE A 146 0.99 3.31 4.17
N ILE A 147 1.61 3.92 5.18
CA ILE A 147 3.06 4.09 5.30
C ILE A 147 3.42 3.54 6.69
N SER A 148 4.47 2.74 6.76
CA SER A 148 4.99 2.14 8.01
C SER A 148 6.26 2.81 8.47
#